data_AF-A0A6A8ANB5-F1
#
_entry.id   AF-A0A6A8ANB5-F1
#
_cell.length_a   1.000
_cell.length_b   1.000
_cell.length_c   1.000
_cell.angle_alpha   90.00
_cell.angle_beta   90.00
_cell.angle_gamma   90.00
#
_symmetry.space_group_name_H-M   'P 1'
#
loop_
_entity.id
_entity.type
_entity.pdbx_description
1 polymer ?
#
loop_
_entity_poly.entity_id
_entity_poly.type
_entity_poly.pdbx_seq_one_letter_code
_entity_poly.pdbx_strand_id
1 'polypeptide(L)'
;MKRVVIIAKGRVQRVGYRDEVEEIARKLKITGFVANVKPYDVRIVAEGEDENIELFIEKIKIKKYPIDVESIEVKFEDFKAEFKYLEIKRAEWGEEIAERLDTAGKLLYKSVEIGERSVELGEESVAIGNRMLKKQDSMLEKQDLMLEKQDETIGEIRGLREDLKAYMEERFDRIEQEIGEIKVKVGMV
;
A
#
# COMPACT_ATOMS: atom_id res chain seq x y z
N MET A 1 -6.90 46.14 -2.07
CA MET A 1 -6.22 45.60 -0.87
C MET A 1 -7.24 45.54 0.24
N LYS A 2 -7.28 44.42 0.97
CA LYS A 2 -8.27 44.15 2.00
C LYS A 2 -7.59 43.68 3.28
N ARG A 3 -8.28 43.90 4.39
CA ARG A 3 -7.98 43.29 5.69
C ARG A 3 -9.08 42.31 6.04
N VAL A 4 -8.72 41.14 6.56
CA VAL A 4 -9.67 40.15 7.05
C VAL A 4 -9.29 39.69 8.44
N VAL A 5 -10.30 39.49 9.28
CA VAL A 5 -10.20 38.84 10.58
C VAL A 5 -10.89 37.49 10.46
N ILE A 6 -10.13 36.43 10.66
CA ILE A 6 -10.58 35.05 10.52
C ILE A 6 -10.50 34.35 11.87
N ILE A 7 -11.56 33.64 12.24
CA ILE A 7 -11.57 32.70 13.37
C ILE A 7 -11.69 31.30 12.80
N ALA A 8 -10.62 30.51 12.92
CA ALA A 8 -10.61 29.10 12.55
C ALA A 8 -10.98 28.23 13.75
N LYS A 9 -11.89 27.28 13.53
CA LYS A 9 -12.45 26.36 14.53
C LYS A 9 -12.17 24.91 14.15
N GLY A 10 -12.11 24.04 15.15
CA GLY A 10 -11.85 22.61 15.00
C GLY A 10 -10.51 22.21 15.64
N ARG A 11 -9.85 21.21 15.08
CA ARG A 11 -8.52 20.78 15.52
C ARG A 11 -7.44 21.65 14.89
N VAL A 12 -7.33 22.87 15.41
CA VAL A 12 -6.43 23.93 14.90
C VAL A 12 -5.37 24.37 15.91
N GLN A 13 -5.46 23.95 17.17
CA GLN A 13 -4.44 24.21 18.18
C GLN A 13 -3.57 22.98 18.45
N ARG A 14 -2.32 23.21 18.86
CA ARG A 14 -1.32 22.17 19.22
C ARG A 14 -0.99 21.18 18.09
N VAL A 15 -1.37 21.49 16.86
CA VAL A 15 -1.21 20.61 15.67
C VAL A 15 -0.40 21.22 14.54
N GLY A 16 0.29 22.34 14.78
CA GLY A 16 1.12 23.02 13.77
C GLY A 16 0.35 23.91 12.78
N TYR A 17 -0.96 24.13 12.99
CA TYR A 17 -1.78 24.96 12.09
C TYR A 17 -1.24 26.39 11.89
N ARG A 18 -0.73 27.04 12.94
CA ARG A 18 -0.18 28.40 12.84
C ARG A 18 1.03 28.47 11.92
N ASP A 19 1.88 27.45 11.95
CA ASP A 19 3.05 27.33 11.09
C ASP A 19 2.62 27.15 9.61
N GLU A 20 1.60 26.32 9.35
CA GLU A 20 1.02 26.18 7.99
C GLU A 20 0.40 27.49 7.48
N VAL A 21 -0.34 28.20 8.35
CA VAL A 21 -0.94 29.51 8.01
C VAL A 21 0.14 30.54 7.65
N GLU A 22 1.24 30.59 8.40
CA GLU A 22 2.40 31.44 8.11
C GLU A 22 3.04 31.10 6.76
N GLU A 23 3.23 29.81 6.46
CA GLU A 23 3.82 29.39 5.20
C GLU A 23 2.95 29.78 4.00
N ILE A 24 1.63 29.58 4.11
CA ILE A 24 0.66 29.96 3.07
C ILE A 24 0.65 31.47 2.90
N ALA A 25 0.63 32.24 4.00
CA ALA A 25 0.67 33.70 3.95
C ALA A 25 1.93 34.21 3.24
N ARG A 26 3.10 33.63 3.56
CA ARG A 26 4.37 33.97 2.92
C ARG A 26 4.34 33.74 1.41
N LYS A 27 3.78 32.62 0.94
CA LYS A 27 3.64 32.30 -0.49
C LYS A 27 2.73 33.29 -1.23
N LEU A 28 1.70 33.78 -0.56
CA LEU A 28 0.71 34.70 -1.11
C LEU A 28 1.01 36.19 -0.81
N LYS A 29 2.18 36.49 -0.23
CA LYS A 29 2.61 37.84 0.19
C LYS A 29 1.59 38.54 1.12
N ILE A 30 0.96 37.76 1.98
CA ILE A 30 0.01 38.25 2.98
C ILE A 30 0.76 38.61 4.26
N THR A 31 0.41 39.74 4.84
CA THR A 31 0.96 40.22 6.11
C THR A 31 -0.11 40.18 7.20
N GLY A 32 0.28 40.21 8.47
CA GLY A 32 -0.69 40.10 9.55
C GLY A 32 -0.17 39.39 10.79
N PHE A 33 -1.04 38.70 11.50
CA PHE A 33 -0.64 37.79 12.57
C PHE A 33 -1.59 36.63 12.73
N VAL A 34 -1.08 35.54 13.30
CA VAL A 34 -1.86 34.39 13.74
C VAL A 34 -1.62 34.13 15.23
N ALA A 35 -2.70 33.92 15.99
CA ALA A 35 -2.65 33.71 17.43
C ALA A 35 -3.66 32.63 17.86
N ASN A 36 -3.28 31.84 18.86
CA ASN A 36 -4.27 30.99 19.55
C ASN A 36 -5.17 31.87 20.42
N VAL A 37 -6.46 31.57 20.45
CA VAL A 37 -7.44 32.22 21.31
C VAL A 37 -8.09 31.15 22.19
N LYS A 38 -8.17 31.43 23.50
CA LYS A 38 -8.85 30.52 24.43
C LYS A 38 -10.36 30.45 24.10
N PRO A 39 -11.00 29.27 24.18
CA PRO A 39 -10.42 28.01 24.64
C PRO A 39 -9.62 27.26 23.55
N TYR A 40 -10.11 27.14 22.31
CA TYR A 40 -9.52 26.24 21.30
C TYR A 40 -9.45 26.79 19.87
N ASP A 41 -9.74 28.08 19.66
CA ASP A 41 -9.81 28.68 18.33
C ASP A 41 -8.49 29.33 17.91
N VAL A 42 -8.31 29.59 16.62
CA VAL A 42 -7.17 30.35 16.11
C VAL A 42 -7.68 31.61 15.43
N ARG A 43 -7.17 32.76 15.86
CA ARG A 43 -7.45 34.06 15.25
C ARG A 43 -6.34 34.42 14.28
N ILE A 44 -6.72 34.78 13.07
CA ILE A 44 -5.83 35.28 12.03
C ILE A 44 -6.30 36.67 11.66
N VAL A 45 -5.39 37.63 11.64
CA VAL A 45 -5.60 38.92 10.97
C VAL A 45 -4.67 38.92 9.77
N ALA A 46 -5.23 39.13 8.58
CA ALA A 46 -4.49 39.08 7.32
C ALA A 46 -4.79 40.31 6.48
N GLU A 47 -3.75 40.89 5.88
CA GLU A 47 -3.79 42.04 4.99
C GLU A 47 -3.07 41.71 3.68
N GLY A 48 -3.66 42.11 2.55
CA GLY A 48 -3.08 41.80 1.24
C GLY A 48 -3.94 42.25 0.06
N GLU A 49 -3.52 41.87 -1.14
CA GLU A 49 -4.32 42.04 -2.36
C GLU A 49 -5.57 41.16 -2.32
N ASP A 50 -6.66 41.65 -2.90
CA ASP A 50 -7.98 41.02 -2.82
C ASP A 50 -7.97 39.56 -3.29
N GLU A 51 -7.33 39.30 -4.44
CA GLU A 51 -7.19 37.95 -5.02
C GLU A 51 -6.40 37.02 -4.10
N ASN A 52 -5.31 37.52 -3.50
CA ASN A 52 -4.47 36.74 -2.59
C ASN A 52 -5.21 36.42 -1.29
N ILE A 53 -6.02 37.35 -0.77
CA ILE A 53 -6.83 37.14 0.44
C ILE A 53 -7.89 36.07 0.21
N GLU A 54 -8.57 36.08 -0.94
CA GLU A 54 -9.56 35.05 -1.29
C GLU A 54 -8.90 33.67 -1.40
N LEU A 55 -7.75 33.57 -2.08
CA LEU A 55 -6.97 32.33 -2.16
C LEU A 55 -6.48 31.86 -0.78
N PHE A 56 -6.11 32.79 0.10
CA PHE A 56 -5.65 32.47 1.45
C PHE A 56 -6.77 31.88 2.30
N ILE A 57 -7.96 32.48 2.28
CA ILE A 57 -9.14 31.99 3.00
C ILE A 57 -9.46 30.54 2.61
N GLU A 58 -9.34 30.20 1.32
CA GLU A 58 -9.54 28.82 0.86
C GLU A 58 -8.41 27.89 1.31
N LYS A 59 -7.14 28.31 1.18
CA LYS A 59 -5.99 27.46 1.52
C LYS A 59 -5.86 27.15 3.00
N ILE A 60 -6.32 28.03 3.89
CA ILE A 60 -6.27 27.80 5.33
C ILE A 60 -7.36 26.84 5.84
N LYS A 61 -8.29 26.37 5.00
CA LYS A 61 -9.27 25.31 5.32
C LYS A 61 -8.63 23.92 5.23
N ILE A 62 -7.60 23.68 6.05
CA ILE A 62 -6.78 22.47 5.98
C ILE A 62 -7.52 21.26 6.56
N LYS A 63 -7.64 20.19 5.76
CA LYS A 63 -8.17 18.88 6.16
C LYS A 63 -7.08 17.80 5.99
N LYS A 64 -6.13 17.74 6.93
CA LYS A 64 -5.01 16.80 6.89
C LYS A 64 -4.51 16.52 8.30
N TYR A 65 -4.62 15.27 8.76
CA TYR A 65 -4.14 14.86 10.07
C TYR A 65 -2.68 15.30 10.31
N PRO A 66 -2.35 15.96 11.44
CA PRO A 66 -3.19 16.16 12.63
C PRO A 66 -4.13 17.38 12.61
N ILE A 67 -4.13 18.20 11.56
CA ILE A 67 -4.94 19.42 11.42
C ILE A 67 -6.31 19.10 10.83
N ASP A 68 -7.36 19.63 11.46
CA ASP A 68 -8.73 19.51 10.96
C ASP A 68 -9.51 20.80 11.20
N VAL A 69 -9.61 21.65 10.17
CA VAL A 69 -10.38 22.90 10.22
C VAL A 69 -11.85 22.57 9.95
N GLU A 70 -12.70 22.66 10.96
CA GLU A 70 -14.14 22.37 10.84
C GLU A 70 -14.90 23.51 10.20
N SER A 71 -14.60 24.74 10.61
CA SER A 71 -15.20 25.94 10.05
C SER A 71 -14.26 27.14 10.20
N ILE A 72 -14.49 28.15 9.37
CA ILE A 72 -13.85 29.45 9.50
C ILE A 72 -14.92 30.54 9.48
N GLU A 73 -14.78 31.54 10.34
CA GLU A 73 -15.59 32.74 10.33
C GLU A 73 -14.73 33.89 9.79
N VAL A 74 -15.20 34.58 8.76
CA VAL A 74 -14.45 35.65 8.10
C VAL A 74 -15.18 36.98 8.27
N LYS A 75 -14.46 38.02 8.71
CA LYS A 75 -14.93 39.40 8.76
C LYS A 75 -13.98 40.29 7.96
N PHE A 76 -14.53 41.07 7.04
CA PHE A 76 -13.76 42.03 6.26
C PHE A 76 -13.66 43.36 7.00
N GLU A 77 -12.48 43.98 6.97
CA GLU A 77 -12.19 45.28 7.56
C GLU A 77 -11.43 46.16 6.54
N ASP A 78 -11.38 47.47 6.83
CA ASP A 78 -10.57 48.40 6.04
C ASP A 78 -9.07 48.08 6.16
N PHE A 79 -8.36 48.20 5.04
CA PHE A 79 -6.92 47.97 4.98
C PHE A 79 -6.15 49.03 5.78
N LYS A 80 -5.27 48.60 6.69
CA LYS A 80 -4.51 49.52 7.56
C LYS A 80 -2.99 49.53 7.33
N ALA A 81 -2.46 48.56 6.59
CA ALA A 81 -1.03 48.41 6.31
C ALA A 81 -0.17 48.35 7.59
N GLU A 82 -0.64 47.62 8.60
CA GLU A 82 -0.02 47.59 9.94
C GLU A 82 1.17 46.61 10.02
N PHE A 83 1.29 45.69 9.06
CA PHE A 83 2.18 44.53 9.16
C PHE A 83 3.14 44.44 7.97
N LYS A 84 4.41 44.10 8.25
CA LYS A 84 5.43 43.85 7.22
C LYS A 84 5.52 42.38 6.80
N TYR A 85 5.12 41.47 7.68
CA TYR A 85 5.09 40.02 7.47
C TYR A 85 3.95 39.42 8.31
N LEU A 86 3.65 38.13 8.15
CA LEU A 86 2.71 37.43 9.02
C LEU A 86 3.45 36.93 10.27
N GLU A 87 3.06 37.40 11.46
CA GLU A 87 3.70 37.03 12.72
C GLU A 87 2.93 35.94 13.48
N ILE A 88 3.63 34.91 13.97
CA ILE A 88 3.04 33.93 14.90
C ILE A 88 3.13 34.47 16.34
N LYS A 89 1.99 34.86 16.91
CA LYS A 89 1.90 35.24 18.33
C LYS A 89 1.82 34.00 19.20
N ARG A 90 2.84 33.83 20.04
CA ARG A 90 2.96 32.75 21.03
C ARG A 90 2.58 33.26 22.41
N ALA A 91 1.97 32.38 23.22
CA ALA A 91 1.65 32.70 24.62
C ALA A 91 2.88 32.48 25.51
N GLU A 92 2.70 32.45 26.84
CA GLU A 92 3.78 32.08 27.76
C GLU A 92 4.37 30.72 27.38
N TRP A 93 5.69 30.67 27.27
CA TRP A 93 6.44 29.53 26.73
C TRP A 93 6.18 28.21 27.47
N GLY A 94 5.90 28.25 28.77
CA GLY A 94 5.74 27.06 29.61
C GLY A 94 4.50 26.22 29.27
N GLU A 95 3.32 26.85 29.26
CA GLU A 95 2.05 26.15 28.97
C GLU A 95 2.03 25.64 27.53
N GLU A 96 2.47 26.46 26.56
CA GLU A 96 2.43 26.09 25.14
C GLU A 96 3.33 24.88 24.81
N ILE A 97 4.49 24.76 25.46
CA ILE A 97 5.40 23.63 25.25
C ILE A 97 4.83 22.34 25.84
N ALA A 98 4.31 22.37 27.08
CA ALA A 98 3.73 21.19 27.71
C ALA A 98 2.60 20.61 26.86
N GLU A 99 1.71 21.47 26.38
CA GLU A 99 0.60 21.11 25.50
C GLU A 99 1.03 20.49 24.16
N ARG A 100 2.13 21.00 23.57
CA ARG A 100 2.72 20.42 22.35
C ARG A 100 3.36 19.06 22.63
N LEU A 101 4.04 18.91 23.76
CA LEU A 101 4.67 17.64 24.16
C LEU A 101 3.63 16.55 24.41
N ASP A 102 2.49 16.86 25.05
CA ASP A 102 1.38 15.92 25.22
C ASP A 102 0.84 15.43 23.87
N THR A 103 0.71 16.36 22.91
CA THR A 103 0.23 16.04 21.57
C THR A 103 1.24 15.17 20.82
N ALA A 104 2.53 15.49 20.91
CA ALA A 104 3.60 14.69 20.35
C ALA A 104 3.63 13.27 20.95
N GLY A 105 3.49 13.16 22.28
CA GLY A 105 3.40 11.87 22.97
C GLY A 105 2.25 11.00 22.45
N LYS A 106 1.05 11.57 22.27
CA LYS A 106 -0.11 10.87 21.68
C LYS A 106 0.15 10.40 20.24
N LEU A 107 0.82 11.22 19.42
CA LEU A 107 1.18 10.86 18.05
C LEU A 107 2.22 9.74 18.01
N LEU A 108 3.22 9.79 18.90
CA LEU A 108 4.24 8.75 19.02
C LEU A 108 3.63 7.43 19.48
N TYR A 109 2.75 7.45 20.49
CA TYR A 109 2.03 6.26 20.94
C TYR A 109 1.24 5.61 19.80
N LYS A 110 0.48 6.40 19.04
CA LYS A 110 -0.27 5.91 17.88
C LYS A 110 0.66 5.32 16.80
N SER A 111 1.85 5.89 16.63
CA SER A 111 2.83 5.39 15.66
C SER A 111 3.40 4.04 16.09
N VAL A 112 3.68 3.86 17.39
CA VAL A 112 4.12 2.59 17.97
C VAL A 112 3.02 1.53 17.81
N GLU A 113 1.77 1.85 18.16
CA GLU A 113 0.62 0.95 18.01
C GLU A 113 0.43 0.48 16.56
N ILE A 114 0.52 1.40 15.59
CA ILE A 114 0.47 1.04 14.15
C ILE A 114 1.65 0.17 13.75
N GLY A 115 2.84 0.44 14.31
CA GLY A 115 4.05 -0.36 14.11
C GLY A 115 3.86 -1.79 14.58
N GLU A 116 3.36 -1.99 15.81
CA GLU A 116 3.07 -3.31 16.39
C GLU A 116 2.09 -4.10 15.52
N ARG A 117 0.99 -3.48 15.10
CA ARG A 117 0.01 -4.11 14.19
C ARG A 117 0.61 -4.49 12.84
N SER A 118 1.54 -3.68 12.33
CA SER A 118 2.23 -3.97 11.06
C SER A 118 3.15 -5.17 11.20
N VAL A 119 3.83 -5.31 12.34
CA VAL A 119 4.67 -6.47 12.66
C VAL A 119 3.82 -7.73 12.77
N GLU A 120 2.71 -7.69 13.50
CA GLU A 120 1.78 -8.83 13.66
C GLU A 120 1.26 -9.34 12.29
N LEU A 121 0.81 -8.44 11.43
CA LEU A 121 0.38 -8.79 10.06
C LEU A 121 1.54 -9.36 9.21
N GLY A 122 2.77 -8.87 9.43
CA GLY A 122 3.97 -9.39 8.80
C GLY A 122 4.26 -10.83 9.23
N GLU A 123 4.20 -11.12 10.52
CA GLU A 123 4.37 -12.46 11.08
C GLU A 123 3.32 -13.44 10.54
N GLU A 124 2.04 -13.02 10.47
CA GLU A 124 0.97 -13.83 9.90
C GLU A 124 1.22 -14.13 8.41
N SER A 125 1.65 -13.12 7.65
CA SER A 125 1.97 -13.27 6.22
C SER A 125 3.11 -14.26 5.99
N VAL A 126 4.17 -14.19 6.82
CA VAL A 126 5.28 -15.14 6.79
C VAL A 126 4.81 -16.55 7.16
N ALA A 127 3.94 -16.68 8.17
CA ALA A 127 3.39 -17.97 8.57
C ALA A 127 2.55 -18.61 7.45
N ILE A 128 1.73 -17.82 6.74
CA ILE A 128 0.97 -18.27 5.56
C ILE A 128 1.94 -18.70 4.45
N GLY A 129 2.98 -17.91 4.17
CA GLY A 129 4.01 -18.24 3.19
C GLY A 129 4.68 -19.58 3.48
N ASN A 130 5.09 -19.81 4.74
CA ASN A 130 5.69 -21.07 5.16
C ASN A 130 4.73 -22.26 5.02
N ARG A 131 3.43 -22.09 5.28
CA ARG A 131 2.42 -23.15 5.05
C ARG A 131 2.26 -23.45 3.56
N MET A 132 2.33 -22.44 2.69
CA MET A 132 2.25 -22.62 1.25
C MET A 132 3.47 -23.37 0.72
N LEU A 133 4.68 -23.01 1.16
CA LEU A 133 5.91 -23.71 0.80
C LEU A 133 5.85 -25.19 1.19
N LYS A 134 5.46 -25.51 2.42
CA LYS A 134 5.28 -26.91 2.84
C LYS A 134 4.28 -27.70 1.98
N LYS A 135 3.20 -27.04 1.53
CA LYS A 135 2.25 -27.66 0.60
C LYS A 135 2.83 -27.86 -0.79
N GLN A 136 3.68 -26.95 -1.26
CA GLN A 136 4.40 -27.10 -2.52
C GLN A 136 5.41 -28.24 -2.45
N ASP A 137 6.19 -28.34 -1.37
CA ASP A 137 7.14 -29.45 -1.15
C ASP A 137 6.41 -30.80 -1.21
N SER A 138 5.29 -30.95 -0.49
CA SER A 138 4.49 -32.18 -0.52
C SER A 138 3.85 -32.45 -1.90
N MET A 139 3.60 -31.42 -2.71
CA MET A 139 3.11 -31.58 -4.07
C MET A 139 4.23 -32.06 -5.01
N LEU A 140 5.45 -31.53 -4.85
CA LEU A 140 6.63 -31.95 -5.60
C LEU A 140 6.95 -33.42 -5.32
N GLU A 141 6.98 -33.84 -4.06
CA GLU A 141 7.18 -35.25 -3.70
C GLU A 141 6.15 -36.17 -4.36
N LYS A 142 4.88 -35.75 -4.43
CA LYS A 142 3.83 -36.52 -5.11
C LYS A 142 4.01 -36.56 -6.63
N GLN A 143 4.55 -35.50 -7.23
CA GLN A 143 4.87 -35.47 -8.65
C GLN A 143 6.03 -36.41 -8.96
N ASP A 144 7.09 -36.41 -8.14
CA ASP A 144 8.23 -37.33 -8.30
C ASP A 144 7.78 -38.79 -8.23
N LEU A 145 6.95 -39.15 -7.25
CA LEU A 145 6.35 -40.49 -7.15
C LEU A 145 5.46 -40.84 -8.35
N MET A 146 4.79 -39.86 -8.94
CA MET A 146 3.97 -40.08 -10.13
C MET A 146 4.83 -40.33 -11.36
N LEU A 147 5.94 -39.60 -11.50
CA LEU A 147 6.91 -39.80 -12.58
C LEU A 147 7.54 -41.20 -12.49
N GLU A 148 7.94 -41.64 -11.30
CA GLU A 148 8.48 -42.99 -11.09
C GLU A 148 7.50 -44.07 -11.53
N LYS A 149 6.22 -43.96 -11.14
CA LYS A 149 5.17 -44.88 -11.59
C LYS A 149 4.90 -44.82 -13.09
N GLN A 150 5.05 -43.65 -13.72
CA GLN A 150 4.96 -43.52 -15.17
C GLN A 150 6.12 -44.23 -15.86
N ASP A 151 7.34 -44.12 -15.34
CA ASP A 151 8.51 -44.82 -15.87
C ASP A 151 8.35 -46.35 -15.76
N GLU A 152 7.84 -46.86 -14.63
CA GLU A 152 7.48 -48.28 -14.48
C GLU A 152 6.45 -48.71 -15.53
N THR A 153 5.37 -47.93 -15.68
CA THR A 153 4.30 -48.22 -16.66
C THR A 153 4.83 -48.23 -18.10
N ILE A 154 5.71 -47.28 -18.44
CA ILE A 154 6.37 -47.21 -19.75
C ILE A 154 7.28 -48.43 -19.95
N GLY A 155 7.99 -48.87 -18.91
CA GLY A 155 8.79 -50.08 -18.91
C GLY A 155 7.97 -51.32 -19.27
N GLU A 156 6.85 -51.53 -18.58
CA GLU A 156 5.92 -52.64 -18.85
C GLU A 156 5.37 -52.59 -20.29
N ILE A 157 4.98 -51.41 -20.78
CA ILE A 157 4.50 -51.24 -22.16
C ILE A 157 5.60 -51.58 -23.17
N ARG A 158 6.86 -51.21 -22.91
CA ARG A 158 7.99 -51.58 -23.77
C ARG A 158 8.21 -53.09 -23.75
N GLY A 159 8.19 -53.72 -22.58
CA GLY A 159 8.30 -55.18 -22.43
C GLY A 159 7.20 -55.91 -23.21
N LEU A 160 5.94 -55.54 -23.02
CA LEU A 160 4.81 -56.10 -23.76
C LEU A 160 4.96 -55.94 -25.29
N ARG A 161 5.50 -54.81 -25.74
CA ARG A 161 5.76 -54.56 -27.16
C ARG A 161 6.86 -55.48 -27.70
N GLU A 162 7.92 -55.70 -26.93
CA GLU A 162 9.02 -56.61 -27.29
C GLU A 162 8.53 -58.07 -27.33
N ASP A 163 7.79 -58.51 -26.31
CA ASP A 163 7.19 -59.85 -26.24
C ASP A 163 6.24 -60.10 -27.41
N LEU A 164 5.37 -59.14 -27.73
CA LEU A 164 4.46 -59.23 -28.87
C LEU A 164 5.23 -59.31 -30.19
N LYS A 165 6.31 -58.54 -30.34
CA LYS A 165 7.15 -58.58 -31.54
C LYS A 165 7.80 -59.95 -31.71
N ALA A 166 8.39 -60.50 -30.64
CA ALA A 166 9.01 -61.83 -30.66
C ALA A 166 7.98 -62.93 -30.98
N TYR A 167 6.80 -62.89 -30.36
CA TYR A 167 5.70 -63.81 -30.66
C TYR A 167 5.26 -63.74 -32.12
N MET A 168 5.15 -62.52 -32.68
CA MET A 168 4.76 -62.32 -34.07
C MET A 168 5.83 -62.82 -35.04
N GLU A 169 7.11 -62.56 -34.79
CA GLU A 169 8.23 -63.10 -35.59
C GLU A 169 8.20 -64.63 -35.61
N GLU A 170 8.10 -65.28 -34.44
CA GLU A 170 8.03 -66.75 -34.35
C GLU A 170 6.78 -67.32 -35.06
N ARG A 171 5.66 -66.61 -35.00
CA ARG A 171 4.43 -67.02 -35.68
C ARG A 171 4.51 -66.83 -37.19
N PHE A 172 5.13 -65.75 -37.67
CA PHE A 172 5.37 -65.53 -39.09
C PHE A 172 6.35 -66.57 -39.65
N ASP A 173 7.45 -66.86 -38.96
CA ASP A 173 8.41 -67.89 -39.38
C ASP A 173 7.73 -69.26 -39.58
N ARG A 174 6.86 -69.66 -38.64
CA ARG A 174 6.07 -70.90 -38.76
C ARG A 174 5.13 -70.87 -39.98
N ILE A 175 4.39 -69.77 -40.16
CA ILE A 175 3.47 -69.63 -41.30
C ILE A 175 4.24 -69.66 -42.62
N GLU A 176 5.40 -68.99 -42.69
CA GLU A 176 6.25 -68.98 -43.88
C GLU A 176 6.78 -70.38 -44.21
N GLN A 177 7.20 -71.16 -43.20
CA GLN A 177 7.58 -72.56 -43.36
C GLN A 177 6.41 -73.41 -43.88
N GLU A 178 5.25 -73.34 -43.24
CA GLU A 178 4.05 -74.09 -43.67
C GLU A 178 3.64 -73.74 -45.11
N ILE A 179 3.66 -72.45 -45.48
CA ILE A 179 3.39 -72.00 -46.84
C ILE A 179 4.46 -72.53 -47.81
N GLY A 180 5.73 -72.55 -47.41
CA GLY A 180 6.82 -73.13 -48.19
C GLY A 180 6.58 -74.60 -48.50
N GLU A 181 6.22 -75.39 -47.50
CA GLU A 181 5.89 -76.81 -47.67
C GLU A 181 4.69 -77.03 -48.59
N ILE A 182 3.64 -76.19 -48.47
CA ILE A 182 2.48 -76.24 -49.36
C ILE A 182 2.90 -75.92 -50.80
N LYS A 183 3.69 -74.87 -51.02
CA LYS A 183 4.15 -74.48 -52.36
C LYS A 183 4.92 -75.60 -53.07
N VAL A 184 5.76 -76.35 -52.33
CA VAL A 184 6.46 -77.53 -52.85
C VAL A 184 5.47 -78.63 -53.25
N LYS A 185 4.47 -78.93 -52.39
CA LYS A 185 3.46 -79.96 -52.68
C LYS A 185 2.58 -79.65 -53.88
N VAL A 186 2.31 -78.37 -54.17
CA VAL A 186 1.46 -77.93 -55.30
C VAL A 186 2.29 -77.61 -56.56
N GLY A 187 3.62 -77.82 -56.52
CA GLY A 187 4.50 -77.66 -57.69
C GLY A 187 4.69 -76.22 -58.16
N MET A 188 4.56 -75.26 -57.24
CA MET A 188 4.75 -73.82 -57.53
C MET A 188 6.21 -73.36 -57.40
N VAL A 189 7.10 -74.22 -56.89
CA VAL A 189 8.55 -74.01 -56.72
C VAL A 189 9.26 -75.30 -57.10
#